data_AF-H9FAA8-F1
#
_entry.id   AF-H9FAA8-F1
#
_cell.length_a   1.000
_cell.length_b   1.000
_cell.length_c   1.000
_cell.angle_alpha   90.00
_cell.angle_beta   90.00
_cell.angle_gamma   90.00
#
_symmetry.space_group_name_H-M   'P 1'
#
loop_
_entity.id
_entity.type
_entity.pdbx_description
1 polymer ?
#
loop_
_entity_poly.entity_id
_entity_poly.type
_entity_poly.pdbx_seq_one_letter_code
_entity_poly.pdbx_strand_id
1 'polypeptide(L)'
;HYHVLWDDNCFTADELQLLTYQLCHTYVRCTRSVSIPAPAYYAHLVAFRARYHLVDKEHDSAEGSHVSGQSNGRDPQALAKAVQIHQDTLRTMYFA
;
A
#
# COMPACT_ATOMS: atom_id res chain seq x y z
N HIS A 1 -4.46 11.55 13.91
CA HIS A 1 -4.12 11.46 15.34
C HIS A 1 -3.01 10.43 15.48
N TYR A 2 -1.95 10.73 16.23
CA TYR A 2 -0.81 9.83 16.41
C TYR A 2 -0.75 9.36 17.86
N HIS A 3 -0.57 8.05 18.06
CA HIS A 3 -0.35 7.45 19.37
C HIS A 3 0.94 6.64 19.30
N VAL A 4 1.86 6.89 20.22
CA VAL A 4 3.07 6.10 20.36
C VAL A 4 2.71 4.84 21.13
N LEU A 5 2.78 3.69 20.46
CA LEU A 5 2.54 2.39 21.10
C LEU A 5 3.83 1.81 21.69
N TRP A 6 4.98 2.19 21.13
CA TRP A 6 6.30 1.69 21.49
C TRP A 6 7.37 2.69 21.08
N ASP A 7 8.35 2.94 21.95
CA ASP A 7 9.51 3.81 21.67
C ASP A 7 10.73 3.44 22.52
N ASP A 8 11.75 2.82 21.90
CA ASP A 8 13.05 2.54 22.52
C ASP A 8 14.06 3.69 22.33
N ASN A 9 13.76 4.66 21.46
CA ASN A 9 14.66 5.77 21.14
C ASN A 9 14.50 6.95 22.11
N CYS A 10 13.53 6.87 23.02
CA CYS A 10 13.24 7.90 24.03
C CYS A 10 13.01 9.30 23.43
N PHE A 11 12.21 9.39 22.38
CA PHE A 11 11.89 10.67 21.76
C PHE A 11 11.13 11.58 22.72
N THR A 12 11.48 12.86 22.71
CA THR A 12 10.60 13.88 23.27
C THR A 12 9.38 14.08 22.37
N ALA A 13 8.29 14.59 22.95
CA ALA A 13 7.09 14.91 22.18
C ALA A 13 7.37 15.92 21.05
N ASP A 14 8.21 16.92 21.32
CA ASP A 14 8.57 17.96 20.35
C ASP A 14 9.38 17.39 19.17
N GLU A 15 10.36 16.52 19.44
CA GLU A 15 11.14 15.86 18.39
C GLU A 15 10.26 14.98 17.50
N LEU A 16 9.39 14.17 18.11
CA LEU A 16 8.53 13.27 17.34
C LEU A 16 7.48 14.03 16.53
N GLN A 17 6.89 15.09 17.08
CA GLN A 17 5.94 15.94 16.37
C GLN A 17 6.60 16.66 15.20
N LEU A 18 7.80 17.21 15.42
CA LEU A 18 8.55 17.89 14.36
C LEU A 18 8.96 16.92 13.25
N LEU A 19 9.50 15.75 13.61
CA LEU A 19 9.85 14.69 12.65
C LEU A 19 8.62 14.28 11.82
N THR A 20 7.50 14.02 12.48
CA THR A 20 6.25 13.64 11.81
C THR A 20 5.79 14.74 10.84
N TYR A 21 5.87 16.01 11.25
CA TYR A 21 5.54 17.15 10.40
C TYR A 21 6.49 17.28 9.20
N GLN A 22 7.79 17.09 9.40
CA GLN A 22 8.77 17.10 8.31
C GLN A 22 8.51 15.98 7.30
N LEU A 23 8.17 14.79 7.76
CA LEU A 23 7.80 13.67 6.88
C LEU A 23 6.52 13.91 6.07
N CYS A 24 5.63 14.82 6.49
CA CYS A 24 4.48 15.24 5.67
C CYS A 24 4.89 16.09 4.45
N HIS A 25 6.12 16.61 4.40
CA HIS A 25 6.63 17.45 3.31
C HIS A 25 7.49 16.67 2.30
N THR A 26 7.74 15.38 2.51
CA THR A 26 8.57 14.54 1.62
C THR A 26 7.76 13.77 0.58
N TYR A 27 6.46 14.07 0.45
CA TYR A 27 5.59 13.42 -0.51
C TYR A 27 5.85 13.90 -1.94
N VAL A 28 6.21 12.98 -2.84
CA VAL A 28 6.75 13.34 -4.16
C VAL A 28 5.69 13.78 -5.18
N ARG A 29 4.41 13.47 -4.97
CA ARG A 29 3.37 13.76 -5.98
C ARG A 29 2.84 15.21 -5.94
N CYS A 30 3.19 15.99 -4.92
CA CYS A 30 2.82 17.41 -4.86
C CYS A 30 3.81 18.24 -4.06
N THR A 31 3.88 19.54 -4.37
CA THR A 31 4.71 20.52 -3.65
C THR A 31 3.96 21.13 -2.45
N ARG A 32 3.30 20.27 -1.66
CA ARG A 32 2.49 20.67 -0.50
C ARG A 32 2.68 19.68 0.64
N SER A 33 2.49 20.16 1.87
CA SER A 33 2.32 19.27 3.02
C SER A 33 1.04 18.46 2.87
N VAL A 34 1.13 17.16 3.12
CA VAL A 34 -0.02 16.25 3.12
C VAL A 34 -0.50 15.93 4.55
N SER A 35 -1.69 15.36 4.67
CA SER A 35 -2.36 15.13 5.96
C SER A 35 -1.74 14.04 6.83
N ILE A 36 -0.89 13.18 6.26
CA ILE A 36 -0.20 12.07 6.94
C ILE A 36 1.24 11.96 6.40
N PRO A 37 2.19 11.33 7.10
CA PRO A 37 3.58 11.28 6.69
C PRO A 37 3.72 10.50 5.38
N ALA A 38 4.65 10.91 4.52
CA ALA A 38 4.82 10.29 3.21
C ALA A 38 4.92 8.74 3.25
N PRO A 39 5.62 8.10 4.22
CA PRO A 39 5.64 6.64 4.33
C PRO A 39 4.25 6.00 4.48
N ALA A 40 3.38 6.56 5.31
CA ALA A 40 2.02 6.07 5.49
C ALA A 40 1.18 6.28 4.22
N TYR A 41 1.34 7.43 3.56
CA TYR A 41 0.67 7.72 2.30
C TYR A 41 1.09 6.74 1.18
N TYR A 42 2.39 6.44 1.06
CA TYR A 42 2.90 5.48 0.09
C TYR A 42 2.39 4.06 0.34
N ALA A 43 2.26 3.64 1.61
CA ALA A 43 1.66 2.34 1.93
C ALA A 43 0.22 2.23 1.40
N HIS A 44 -0.58 3.32 1.47
CA HIS A 44 -1.90 3.34 0.85
C HIS A 44 -1.83 3.18 -0.68
N LEU A 45 -0.92 3.89 -1.36
CA LEU A 45 -0.75 3.75 -2.82
C LEU A 45 -0.35 2.33 -3.21
N VAL A 46 0.57 1.70 -2.47
CA VAL A 46 0.97 0.30 -2.67
C VAL A 46 -0.22 -0.64 -2.50
N ALA A 47 -1.00 -0.49 -1.43
CA ALA A 47 -2.18 -1.33 -1.19
C ALA A 47 -3.25 -1.15 -2.28
N PHE A 48 -3.51 0.09 -2.72
CA PHE A 48 -4.43 0.34 -3.83
C PHE A 48 -3.93 -0.24 -5.15
N ARG A 49 -2.62 -0.16 -5.42
CA ARG A 49 -2.00 -0.73 -6.61
C ARG A 49 -2.09 -2.27 -6.61
N ALA A 50 -1.82 -2.89 -5.46
CA ALA A 50 -2.03 -4.33 -5.28
C ALA A 50 -3.49 -4.74 -5.52
N ARG A 51 -4.46 -3.93 -5.09
CA ARG A 51 -5.88 -4.16 -5.39
C ARG A 51 -6.17 -4.15 -6.89
N TYR A 52 -5.55 -3.25 -7.67
CA TYR A 52 -5.68 -3.27 -9.13
C TYR A 52 -5.15 -4.56 -9.75
N HIS A 53 -4.01 -5.09 -9.27
CA HIS A 53 -3.46 -6.36 -9.76
C HIS A 53 -4.40 -7.57 -9.48
N LEU A 54 -5.31 -7.44 -8.51
CA LEU A 54 -6.30 -8.47 -8.21
C LEU A 54 -7.52 -8.40 -9.13
N VAL A 55 -7.95 -7.20 -9.54
CA VAL A 55 -9.11 -7.00 -10.44
C VAL A 55 -8.87 -7.58 -11.82
N ASP A 56 -7.66 -7.47 -12.36
CA ASP A 56 -7.31 -8.05 -13.68
C ASP A 56 -7.50 -9.57 -13.71
N LYS A 57 -7.36 -10.27 -12.57
CA LYS A 57 -7.64 -11.71 -12.47
C LYS A 57 -9.13 -12.06 -12.42
N GLU A 58 -9.96 -11.16 -11.89
CA GLU A 58 -11.41 -11.37 -11.85
C GLU A 58 -12.04 -11.20 -13.24
N HIS A 59 -11.47 -10.32 -14.08
CA HIS A 59 -11.97 -10.06 -15.44
C HIS A 59 -11.57 -11.12 -16.48
N ASP A 60 -10.38 -11.72 -16.37
CA ASP A 60 -10.00 -12.89 -17.20
C ASP A 60 -10.87 -14.14 -16.93
N SER A 61 -11.66 -14.11 -15.86
CA SER A 61 -12.64 -15.17 -15.55
C SER A 61 -14.04 -14.89 -16.13
N ALA A 62 -14.24 -13.79 -16.88
CA ALA A 62 -15.56 -13.34 -17.33
C ALA A 62 -16.01 -13.90 -18.70
N GLU A 63 -15.19 -14.68 -19.41
CA GLU A 63 -15.59 -15.32 -20.68
C GLU A 63 -16.07 -16.78 -20.55
N GLY A 64 -16.34 -17.25 -19.33
CA GLY A 64 -16.91 -18.59 -19.09
C GLY A 64 -18.02 -18.54 -18.06
N SER A 65 -19.25 -18.85 -18.48
CA SER A 65 -20.39 -19.00 -17.57
C SER A 65 -20.08 -20.06 -16.50
N HIS A 66 -19.74 -19.64 -15.28
CA HIS A 66 -19.55 -20.54 -14.15
C HIS A 66 -20.79 -20.57 -13.25
N VAL A 67 -21.26 -21.80 -13.03
CA VAL A 67 -22.33 -22.20 -12.12
C VAL A 67 -22.14 -21.59 -10.73
N SER A 68 -23.21 -21.06 -10.15
CA SER A 68 -23.30 -20.57 -8.78
C SER A 68 -23.01 -21.71 -7.79
N GLY A 69 -21.74 -21.91 -7.44
CA GLY A 69 -21.35 -22.98 -6.50
C GLY A 69 -19.87 -23.17 -6.19
N GLN A 70 -18.93 -22.50 -6.85
CA GLN A 70 -17.49 -22.68 -6.59
C GLN A 70 -16.84 -21.41 -6.02
N SER A 71 -16.50 -21.48 -4.73
CA SER A 71 -15.74 -20.47 -4.00
C SER A 71 -14.24 -20.52 -4.35
N ASN A 72 -13.88 -20.30 -5.62
CA ASN A 72 -12.47 -20.27 -6.04
C ASN A 72 -11.79 -18.89 -5.84
N GLY A 73 -12.54 -17.84 -5.49
CA GLY A 73 -12.01 -16.47 -5.32
C GLY A 73 -11.17 -16.22 -4.06
N ARG A 74 -10.68 -17.25 -3.36
CA ARG A 74 -9.98 -17.10 -2.07
C ARG A 74 -8.77 -18.01 -1.89
N ASP A 75 -8.19 -18.57 -2.94
CA ASP A 75 -6.91 -19.27 -2.79
C ASP A 75 -5.82 -18.26 -2.38
N PRO A 76 -5.26 -18.35 -1.16
CA PRO A 76 -4.25 -17.41 -0.68
C PRO A 76 -2.99 -17.41 -1.56
N GLN A 77 -2.66 -18.54 -2.20
CA GLN A 77 -1.48 -18.65 -3.05
C GLN A 77 -1.67 -17.91 -4.38
N ALA A 78 -2.84 -18.06 -5.01
CA ALA A 78 -3.18 -17.31 -6.22
C ALA A 78 -3.21 -15.79 -5.98
N LEU A 79 -3.72 -15.35 -4.82
CA LEU A 79 -3.72 -13.94 -4.41
C LEU A 79 -2.30 -13.42 -4.17
N ALA A 80 -1.47 -14.16 -3.44
CA ALA A 80 -0.07 -13.80 -3.20
C ALA A 80 0.72 -13.65 -4.51
N LYS A 81 0.52 -14.57 -5.47
CA LYS A 81 1.16 -14.49 -6.79
C LYS A 81 0.67 -13.29 -7.61
N ALA A 82 -0.57 -12.84 -7.43
CA ALA A 82 -1.11 -11.69 -8.15
C ALA A 82 -0.46 -10.37 -7.74
N VAL A 83 -0.16 -10.22 -6.45
CA VAL A 83 0.43 -8.99 -5.90
C VAL A 83 1.96 -8.98 -5.99
N GLN A 84 2.58 -10.12 -6.33
CA GLN A 84 4.02 -10.23 -6.56
C GLN A 84 4.42 -9.44 -7.81
N ILE A 85 5.30 -8.46 -7.62
CA ILE A 85 5.84 -7.63 -8.72
C ILE A 85 7.08 -8.25 -9.35
N HIS A 86 7.35 -7.86 -10.61
CA HIS A 86 8.53 -8.27 -11.36
C HIS A 86 9.83 -7.84 -10.66
N GLN A 87 10.90 -8.61 -10.85
CA GLN A 87 12.20 -8.41 -10.19
C GLN A 87 12.76 -7.00 -10.44
N ASP A 88 12.64 -6.49 -11.66
CA ASP A 88 13.13 -5.16 -12.05
C ASP A 88 12.36 -4.01 -11.37
N THR A 89 11.14 -4.29 -10.90
CA THR A 89 10.26 -3.31 -10.24
C THR A 89 10.42 -3.32 -8.72
N LEU A 90 11.10 -4.33 -8.14
CA LEU A 90 11.20 -4.48 -6.67
C LEU A 90 11.83 -3.30 -5.95
N ARG A 91 12.72 -2.56 -6.61
CA ARG A 91 13.47 -1.44 -6.03
C ARG A 91 13.01 -0.09 -6.56
N THR A 92 11.81 -0.01 -7.13
CA THR A 92 11.26 1.23 -7.70
C THR A 92 10.01 1.69 -6.95
N MET A 93 9.68 2.98 -7.08
CA MET A 93 8.44 3.55 -6.58
C MET A 93 7.32 3.48 -7.63
N TYR A 94 7.06 2.29 -8.20
CA TYR A 94 6.05 2.10 -9.27
C TYR A 94 4.60 2.42 -8.84
N PHE A 95 4.39 2.63 -7.54
CA PHE A 95 3.12 3.02 -6.93
C PHE A 95 2.92 4.54 -6.88
N ALA A 96 3.97 5.34 -7.15
CA ALA A 96 3.94 6.80 -7.12
C ALA A 96 3.32 7.42 -8.38
#